data_AF-A0A351WEU3-F1
#
_entry.id   AF-A0A351WEU3-F1
#
_cell.length_a   1.000
_cell.length_b   1.000
_cell.length_c   1.000
_cell.angle_alpha   90.00
_cell.angle_beta   90.00
_cell.angle_gamma   90.00
#
_symmetry.space_group_name_H-M   'P 1'
#
loop_
_entity.id
_entity.type
_entity.pdbx_description
1 polymer ?
#
loop_
_entity_poly.entity_id
_entity_poly.type
_entity_poly.pdbx_seq_one_letter_code
_entity_poly.pdbx_strand_id
1 'polypeptide(L)'
;MIMKKRKTNLGKRAQPAAQPGASKALIPLDTARIADRHRKKLEKVRQDLETAQEQWRQYTEIERPAYERWVHLECGALIAELHQMKEEYDYKAFLLNEAHARSIFSGRSLRESLHDVQEEMKRDPARDEPPPDPDAGRDFSGSGRESDADDEADWEDFFSRLADEKPKRRSAFLEGARLRSLYRDICRQLHPDTGAAMNERTKQLWNEVQEAYGNKDLERLETLRALCDLEAGSLGKSTSCSRLLDLIKHFQKGLRSLKSLLKKARNNEPGYGFSTWDNAHKTRVKHDLQGELKEGVEHLKFELKELNYILKDLEREPASYQSSRRRARAAEPW
;
A
#
# COMPACT_ATOMS: atom_id res chain seq x y z
N MET A 1 -40.61 -50.62 64.64
CA MET A 1 -42.01 -50.27 64.29
C MET A 1 -42.39 -48.99 65.03
N ILE A 2 -42.02 -47.79 64.54
CA ILE A 2 -42.38 -46.52 65.19
C ILE A 2 -42.65 -45.44 64.13
N MET A 3 -43.95 -45.19 63.98
CA MET A 3 -44.70 -43.97 63.64
C MET A 3 -44.05 -42.84 62.81
N LYS A 4 -44.59 -42.70 61.59
CA LYS A 4 -44.60 -41.48 60.77
C LYS A 4 -45.22 -40.30 61.54
N LYS A 5 -44.49 -39.19 61.68
CA LYS A 5 -45.07 -37.90 62.09
C LYS A 5 -45.34 -37.01 60.87
N ARG A 6 -46.53 -36.40 60.93
CA ARG A 6 -47.26 -35.67 59.90
C ARG A 6 -46.60 -34.34 59.53
N LYS A 7 -46.74 -33.99 58.25
CA LYS A 7 -46.47 -32.67 57.67
C LYS A 7 -47.45 -31.64 58.23
N THR A 8 -46.94 -30.56 58.79
CA THR A 8 -47.69 -29.33 59.08
C THR A 8 -47.47 -28.35 57.92
N ASN A 9 -48.55 -28.11 57.17
CA ASN A 9 -48.67 -27.02 56.21
C ASN A 9 -48.79 -25.71 57.00
N LEU A 10 -47.81 -24.83 56.88
CA LEU A 10 -47.90 -23.43 57.28
C LEU A 10 -48.12 -22.58 56.04
N GLY A 11 -49.13 -21.73 56.13
CA GLY A 11 -49.76 -21.03 55.03
C GLY A 11 -48.89 -19.96 54.38
N LYS A 12 -49.15 -19.82 53.07
CA LYS A 12 -49.18 -18.61 52.24
C LYS A 12 -48.54 -17.35 52.83
N ARG A 13 -47.49 -16.86 52.16
CA ARG A 13 -47.24 -15.41 52.04
C ARG A 13 -47.42 -15.02 50.58
N ALA A 14 -48.47 -14.24 50.34
CA ALA A 14 -48.80 -13.68 49.04
C ALA A 14 -47.60 -12.89 48.50
N GLN A 15 -47.22 -13.15 47.25
CA GLN A 15 -46.31 -12.27 46.53
C GLN A 15 -47.00 -10.92 46.34
N PRO A 16 -46.36 -9.79 46.70
CA PRO A 16 -46.91 -8.49 46.33
C PRO A 16 -46.92 -8.39 44.80
N ALA A 17 -48.07 -7.98 44.27
CA ALA A 17 -48.28 -7.72 42.86
C ALA A 17 -47.16 -6.81 42.32
N ALA A 18 -46.53 -7.24 41.23
CA ALA A 18 -45.53 -6.46 40.51
C ALA A 18 -46.17 -5.12 40.10
N GLN A 19 -45.66 -4.02 40.64
CA GLN A 19 -46.07 -2.69 40.19
C GLN A 19 -45.57 -2.49 38.74
N PRO A 20 -46.46 -2.10 37.80
CA PRO A 20 -46.08 -1.75 36.45
C PRO A 20 -45.46 -0.35 36.46
N GLY A 21 -44.22 -0.28 36.90
CA GLY A 21 -43.53 1.00 37.10
C GLY A 21 -42.11 0.86 37.66
N ALA A 22 -41.56 -0.35 37.74
CA ALA A 22 -40.16 -0.56 38.05
C ALA A 22 -39.32 -0.02 36.88
N SER A 23 -39.00 1.27 36.99
CA SER A 23 -37.98 1.99 36.25
C SER A 23 -36.86 1.05 35.85
N LYS A 24 -36.68 0.87 34.53
CA LYS A 24 -35.56 0.16 33.92
C LYS A 24 -34.30 0.62 34.64
N ALA A 25 -33.75 -0.23 35.52
CA ALA A 25 -32.57 0.11 36.28
C ALA A 25 -31.47 0.46 35.27
N LEU A 26 -31.04 1.72 35.25
CA LEU A 26 -29.91 2.18 34.46
C LEU A 26 -28.68 1.44 34.99
N ILE A 27 -28.27 0.38 34.31
CA ILE A 27 -27.04 -0.36 34.63
C ILE A 27 -25.88 0.62 34.38
N PRO A 28 -25.04 0.93 35.38
CA PRO A 28 -23.85 1.74 35.15
C PRO A 28 -22.96 1.01 34.14
N LEU A 29 -22.84 1.55 32.92
CA LEU A 29 -22.01 0.97 31.86
C LEU A 29 -20.52 1.03 32.22
N ASP A 30 -20.13 1.96 33.07
CA ASP A 30 -18.75 2.22 33.50
C ASP A 30 -18.51 1.71 34.94
N THR A 31 -18.68 0.40 35.17
CA THR A 31 -18.19 -0.19 36.43
C THR A 31 -16.70 -0.49 36.31
N ALA A 32 -15.94 -0.31 37.41
CA ALA A 32 -14.51 -0.61 37.45
C ALA A 32 -14.18 -2.04 36.96
N ARG A 33 -15.04 -3.01 37.29
CA ARG A 33 -14.90 -4.41 36.85
C ARG A 33 -15.03 -4.59 35.34
N ILE A 34 -15.89 -3.81 34.68
CA ILE A 34 -16.04 -3.82 33.22
C ILE A 34 -14.82 -3.14 32.57
N ALA A 35 -14.39 -1.99 33.10
CA ALA A 35 -13.20 -1.29 32.65
C ALA A 35 -11.94 -2.18 32.73
N ASP A 36 -11.73 -2.90 33.84
CA ASP A 36 -10.58 -3.79 34.01
C ASP A 36 -10.59 -4.96 33.04
N ARG A 37 -11.77 -5.51 32.72
CA ARG A 37 -11.92 -6.54 31.67
C ARG A 37 -11.52 -5.98 30.31
N HIS A 38 -11.93 -4.76 29.98
CA HIS A 38 -11.56 -4.11 28.71
C HIS A 38 -10.07 -3.78 28.66
N ARG A 39 -9.45 -3.34 29.76
CA ARG A 39 -8.00 -3.13 29.84
C ARG A 39 -7.21 -4.41 29.59
N LYS A 40 -7.56 -5.52 30.25
CA LYS A 40 -6.91 -6.82 30.01
C LYS A 40 -7.06 -7.28 28.56
N LYS A 41 -8.24 -7.06 27.97
CA LYS A 41 -8.47 -7.39 26.55
C LYS A 41 -7.65 -6.50 25.62
N LEU A 42 -7.55 -5.21 25.91
CA LEU A 42 -6.73 -4.26 25.16
C LEU A 42 -5.26 -4.67 25.21
N GLU A 43 -4.74 -4.98 26.40
CA GLU A 43 -3.37 -5.45 26.60
C GLU A 43 -3.08 -6.73 25.82
N LYS A 44 -3.99 -7.72 25.87
CA LYS A 44 -3.87 -8.95 25.09
C LYS A 44 -3.84 -8.68 23.58
N VAL A 45 -4.78 -7.87 23.07
CA VAL A 45 -4.83 -7.56 21.63
C VAL A 45 -3.57 -6.81 21.19
N ARG A 46 -3.01 -5.97 22.06
CA ARG A 46 -1.75 -5.27 21.82
C ARG A 46 -0.57 -6.25 21.75
N GLN A 47 -0.44 -7.16 22.72
CA GLN A 47 0.60 -8.20 22.70
C GLN A 47 0.51 -9.08 21.45
N ASP A 48 -0.71 -9.48 21.07
CA ASP A 48 -0.93 -10.26 19.86
C ASP A 48 -0.53 -9.47 18.59
N LEU A 49 -0.75 -8.15 18.58
CA LEU A 49 -0.38 -7.28 17.47
C LEU A 49 1.14 -7.07 17.40
N GLU A 50 1.80 -6.82 18.52
CA GLU A 50 3.26 -6.71 18.62
C GLU A 50 3.93 -8.01 18.16
N THR A 51 3.43 -9.16 18.61
CA THR A 51 3.93 -10.48 18.17
C THR A 51 3.77 -10.68 16.66
N ALA A 52 2.62 -10.30 16.11
CA ALA A 52 2.38 -10.42 14.68
C ALA A 52 3.26 -9.44 13.87
N GLN A 53 3.47 -8.22 14.37
CA GLN A 53 4.38 -7.25 13.77
C GLN A 53 5.82 -7.76 13.75
N GLU A 54 6.28 -8.39 14.84
CA GLU A 54 7.61 -8.97 14.90
C GLU A 54 7.76 -10.11 13.88
N GLN A 55 6.77 -10.99 13.76
CA GLN A 55 6.77 -12.02 12.72
C GLN A 55 6.83 -11.43 11.30
N TRP A 56 6.10 -10.34 11.06
CA TRP A 56 6.12 -9.65 9.77
C TRP A 56 7.47 -8.99 9.48
N ARG A 57 8.11 -8.38 10.48
CA ARG A 57 9.46 -7.82 10.36
C ARG A 57 10.49 -8.91 10.11
N GLN A 58 10.47 -9.99 10.89
CA GLN A 58 11.37 -11.13 10.71
C GLN A 58 11.27 -11.67 9.28
N TYR A 59 10.06 -11.86 8.76
CA TYR A 59 9.87 -12.28 7.38
C TYR A 59 10.43 -11.25 6.37
N THR A 60 10.09 -9.97 6.54
CA THR A 60 10.39 -8.91 5.55
C THR A 60 11.87 -8.52 5.53
N GLU A 61 12.51 -8.42 6.69
CA GLU A 61 13.86 -7.91 6.85
C GLU A 61 14.92 -9.02 6.84
N ILE A 62 14.58 -10.21 7.33
CA ILE A 62 15.54 -11.31 7.48
C ILE A 62 15.26 -12.43 6.47
N GLU A 63 14.08 -13.04 6.53
CA GLU A 63 13.82 -14.27 5.76
C GLU A 63 13.77 -14.03 4.26
N ARG A 64 13.01 -13.03 3.81
CA ARG A 64 12.84 -12.70 2.39
C ARG A 64 14.17 -12.31 1.74
N PRO A 65 14.97 -11.37 2.28
CA PRO A 65 16.26 -11.04 1.68
C PRO A 65 17.26 -12.20 1.74
N ALA A 66 17.19 -13.06 2.76
CA ALA A 66 18.04 -14.25 2.82
C ALA A 66 17.69 -15.27 1.73
N TYR A 67 16.39 -15.49 1.48
CA TYR A 67 15.91 -16.32 0.39
C TYR A 67 16.30 -15.75 -0.97
N GLU A 68 16.06 -14.46 -1.22
CA GLU A 68 16.44 -13.78 -2.47
C GLU A 68 17.94 -13.90 -2.74
N ARG A 69 18.80 -13.64 -1.74
CA ARG A 69 20.25 -13.82 -1.87
C ARG A 69 20.61 -15.27 -2.22
N TRP A 70 19.97 -16.25 -1.58
CA TRP A 70 20.20 -17.66 -1.88
C TRP A 70 19.78 -18.01 -3.32
N VAL A 71 18.62 -17.54 -3.78
CA VAL A 71 18.17 -17.73 -5.17
C VAL A 71 19.15 -17.10 -6.15
N HIS A 72 19.61 -15.88 -5.91
CA HIS A 72 20.58 -15.22 -6.77
C HIS A 72 21.93 -15.95 -6.81
N LEU A 73 22.38 -16.55 -5.69
CA LEU A 73 23.61 -17.33 -5.66
C LEU A 73 23.49 -18.65 -6.43
N GLU A 74 22.38 -19.36 -6.26
CA GLU A 74 22.20 -20.71 -6.82
C GLU A 74 21.67 -20.71 -8.27
N CYS A 75 20.90 -19.69 -8.64
CA CYS A 75 20.20 -19.59 -9.92
C CYS A 75 20.51 -18.30 -10.69
N GLY A 76 21.36 -17.40 -10.17
CA GLY A 76 21.58 -16.07 -10.77
C GLY A 76 22.05 -16.10 -12.22
N ALA A 77 22.91 -17.05 -12.59
CA ALA A 77 23.36 -17.19 -13.98
C ALA A 77 22.20 -17.53 -14.94
N LEU A 78 21.29 -18.42 -14.52
CA LEU A 78 20.11 -18.79 -15.31
C LEU A 78 19.10 -17.64 -15.39
N ILE A 79 18.91 -16.89 -14.29
CA ILE A 79 18.04 -15.71 -14.28
C ILE A 79 18.59 -14.64 -15.24
N ALA A 80 19.89 -14.38 -15.19
CA ALA A 80 20.54 -13.42 -16.09
C ALA A 80 20.41 -13.86 -17.56
N GLU A 81 20.60 -15.15 -17.85
CA GLU A 81 20.40 -15.70 -19.19
C GLU A 81 18.95 -15.53 -19.65
N LEU A 82 17.97 -15.82 -18.81
CA LEU A 82 16.55 -15.63 -19.11
C LEU A 82 16.23 -14.16 -19.41
N HIS A 83 16.73 -13.24 -18.58
CA HIS A 83 16.54 -11.81 -18.78
C HIS A 83 17.15 -11.35 -20.11
N GLN A 84 18.39 -11.74 -20.40
CA GLN A 84 19.04 -11.41 -21.68
C GLN A 84 18.23 -11.93 -22.88
N MET A 85 17.80 -13.19 -22.84
CA MET A 85 17.00 -13.77 -23.92
C MET A 85 15.64 -13.07 -24.07
N LYS A 86 15.03 -12.66 -22.96
CA LYS A 86 13.78 -11.90 -22.98
C LYS A 86 13.96 -10.51 -23.56
N GLU A 87 15.01 -9.78 -23.17
CA GLU A 87 15.33 -8.47 -23.76
C GLU A 87 15.56 -8.58 -25.27
N GLU A 88 16.29 -9.60 -25.72
CA GLU A 88 16.49 -9.86 -27.15
C GLU A 88 15.17 -10.19 -27.86
N TYR A 89 14.28 -10.95 -27.21
CA TYR A 89 12.97 -11.31 -27.76
C TYR A 89 12.09 -10.07 -27.88
N ASP A 90 11.96 -9.29 -26.80
CA ASP A 90 11.13 -8.10 -26.73
C ASP A 90 11.61 -7.06 -27.76
N TYR A 91 12.93 -6.89 -27.91
CA TYR A 91 13.52 -6.02 -28.93
C TYR A 91 13.13 -6.45 -30.36
N LYS A 92 13.26 -7.74 -30.69
CA LYS A 92 12.94 -8.25 -32.04
C LYS A 92 11.45 -8.26 -32.33
N ALA A 93 10.65 -8.61 -31.33
CA ALA A 93 9.19 -8.55 -31.41
C ALA A 93 8.72 -7.11 -31.62
N PHE A 94 9.32 -6.15 -30.90
CA PHE A 94 9.07 -4.73 -31.10
C PHE A 94 9.38 -4.29 -32.54
N LEU A 95 10.59 -4.59 -33.04
CA LEU A 95 10.98 -4.23 -34.41
C LEU A 95 9.98 -4.78 -35.45
N LEU A 96 9.57 -6.03 -35.30
CA LEU A 96 8.63 -6.68 -36.22
C LEU A 96 7.24 -6.05 -36.13
N ASN A 97 6.72 -5.82 -34.92
CA ASN A 97 5.41 -5.21 -34.71
C ASN A 97 5.35 -3.77 -35.25
N GLU A 98 6.39 -2.97 -35.00
CA GLU A 98 6.48 -1.59 -35.49
C GLU A 98 6.60 -1.56 -37.02
N ALA A 99 7.40 -2.45 -37.61
CA ALA A 99 7.47 -2.60 -39.06
C ALA A 99 6.12 -2.99 -39.67
N HIS A 100 5.38 -3.91 -39.04
CA HIS A 100 4.03 -4.28 -39.46
C HIS A 100 3.07 -3.11 -39.38
N ALA A 101 3.05 -2.37 -38.27
CA ALA A 101 2.20 -1.20 -38.11
C ALA A 101 2.48 -0.17 -39.22
N ARG A 102 3.76 0.17 -39.43
CA ARG A 102 4.15 1.12 -40.48
C ARG A 102 3.80 0.64 -41.88
N SER A 103 3.97 -0.65 -42.19
CA SER A 103 3.59 -1.21 -43.49
C SER A 103 2.09 -1.07 -43.75
N ILE A 104 1.24 -1.32 -42.75
CA ILE A 104 -0.22 -1.20 -42.86
C ILE A 104 -0.63 0.25 -43.15
N PHE A 105 -0.03 1.24 -42.48
CA PHE A 105 -0.46 2.64 -42.60
C PHE A 105 0.23 3.42 -43.73
N SER A 106 1.47 3.09 -44.08
CA SER A 106 2.23 3.80 -45.11
C SER A 106 2.14 3.19 -46.50
N GLY A 107 1.59 1.97 -46.61
CA GLY A 107 1.54 1.20 -47.87
C GLY A 107 2.92 0.75 -48.37
N ARG A 108 3.98 0.95 -47.58
CA ARG A 108 5.34 0.46 -47.88
C ARG A 108 5.41 -1.04 -47.61
N SER A 109 6.37 -1.70 -48.25
CA SER A 109 6.62 -3.12 -47.96
C SER A 109 7.07 -3.29 -46.50
N LEU A 110 6.75 -4.44 -45.91
CA LEU A 110 7.14 -4.79 -44.54
C LEU A 110 8.67 -4.67 -44.34
N ARG A 111 9.43 -5.00 -45.37
CA ARG A 111 10.90 -4.92 -45.38
C ARG A 111 11.42 -3.48 -45.32
N GLU A 112 10.90 -2.59 -46.16
CA GLU A 112 11.29 -1.17 -46.15
C GLU A 112 10.94 -0.54 -44.80
N SER A 113 9.75 -0.86 -44.29
CA SER A 113 9.31 -0.42 -42.96
C SER A 113 10.23 -0.94 -41.85
N LEU A 114 10.71 -2.18 -41.95
CA LEU A 114 11.66 -2.76 -40.99
C LEU A 114 13.03 -2.08 -41.03
N HIS A 115 13.55 -1.79 -42.23
CA HIS A 115 14.79 -1.05 -42.39
C HIS A 115 14.68 0.37 -41.80
N ASP A 116 13.56 1.05 -42.06
CA ASP A 116 13.29 2.39 -41.52
C ASP A 116 13.28 2.38 -39.98
N VAL A 117 12.62 1.41 -39.35
CA VAL A 117 12.59 1.26 -37.88
C VAL A 117 13.98 0.96 -37.33
N GLN A 118 14.74 0.06 -37.98
CA GLN A 118 16.10 -0.27 -37.55
C GLN A 118 17.03 0.95 -37.65
N GLU A 119 16.92 1.76 -38.70
CA GLU A 119 17.72 2.97 -38.86
C GLU A 119 17.31 4.08 -37.87
N GLU A 120 16.02 4.21 -37.58
CA GLU A 120 15.51 5.12 -36.56
C GLU A 120 15.97 4.72 -35.16
N MET A 121 15.98 3.43 -34.83
CA MET A 121 16.49 2.96 -33.52
C MET A 121 18.01 3.12 -33.38
N LYS A 122 18.77 3.05 -34.48
CA LYS A 122 20.21 3.38 -34.47
C LYS A 122 20.46 4.88 -34.38
N ARG A 123 19.48 5.70 -34.75
CA ARG A 123 19.55 7.15 -34.66
C ARG A 123 19.23 7.52 -33.21
N ASP A 124 20.27 7.91 -32.50
CA ASP A 124 20.22 8.30 -31.08
C ASP A 124 19.05 9.28 -30.82
N PRO A 125 18.04 8.95 -29.99
CA PRO A 125 16.91 9.86 -29.71
C PRO A 125 17.38 11.16 -29.05
N ALA A 126 18.59 11.16 -28.46
CA ALA A 126 19.22 12.34 -27.87
C ALA A 126 19.75 13.36 -28.88
N ARG A 127 19.80 13.04 -30.19
CA ARG A 127 20.36 13.95 -31.21
C ARG A 127 19.35 14.90 -31.82
N ASP A 128 18.06 14.58 -31.72
CA ASP A 128 16.95 15.33 -32.31
C ASP A 128 16.04 15.99 -31.25
N GLU A 129 16.38 15.94 -29.95
CA GLU A 129 15.78 16.86 -28.97
C GLU A 129 16.35 18.27 -29.22
N PRO A 130 15.52 19.24 -29.66
CA PRO A 130 15.97 20.63 -29.69
C PRO A 130 16.40 21.01 -28.27
N PRO A 131 17.51 21.77 -28.11
CA PRO A 131 17.93 22.21 -26.79
C PRO A 131 16.74 22.88 -26.10
N PRO A 132 16.50 22.61 -24.80
CA PRO A 132 15.41 23.24 -24.07
C PRO A 132 15.56 24.74 -24.23
N ASP A 133 14.54 25.36 -24.82
CA ASP A 133 14.51 26.79 -25.09
C ASP A 133 14.76 27.53 -23.77
N PRO A 134 15.86 28.30 -23.64
CA PRO A 134 16.16 29.02 -22.42
C PRO A 134 15.10 30.09 -22.08
N ASP A 135 14.13 30.35 -22.98
CA ASP A 135 13.08 31.34 -22.79
C ASP A 135 11.69 30.75 -22.46
N ALA A 136 11.55 29.43 -22.26
CA ALA A 136 10.31 28.83 -21.73
C ALA A 136 10.18 28.99 -20.19
N GLY A 137 10.73 30.07 -19.66
CA GLY A 137 10.93 30.32 -18.24
C GLY A 137 10.59 31.75 -17.83
N ARG A 138 9.53 32.36 -18.39
CA ARG A 138 8.94 33.59 -17.87
C ARG A 138 7.53 33.75 -18.41
N ASP A 139 6.54 33.40 -17.58
CA ASP A 139 5.28 34.13 -17.46
C ASP A 139 4.49 33.62 -16.25
N PHE A 140 4.97 33.97 -15.06
CA PHE A 140 4.11 34.28 -13.92
C PHE A 140 4.84 35.24 -12.97
N SER A 141 5.06 36.48 -13.42
CA SER A 141 5.16 37.62 -12.49
C SER A 141 3.77 37.79 -11.87
N GLY A 142 3.57 37.81 -10.56
CA GLY A 142 4.36 38.50 -9.57
C GLY A 142 3.46 39.57 -8.96
N SER A 143 3.00 39.34 -7.73
CA SER A 143 2.66 40.44 -6.82
C SER A 143 2.89 39.96 -5.40
N GLY A 144 4.11 40.22 -4.91
CA GLY A 144 4.37 40.19 -3.49
C GLY A 144 3.59 41.30 -2.80
N ARG A 145 3.09 40.98 -1.60
CA ARG A 145 2.91 41.98 -0.55
C ARG A 145 3.01 41.26 0.79
N GLU A 146 4.14 41.44 1.45
CA GLU A 146 4.25 41.33 2.90
C GLU A 146 3.35 42.40 3.53
N SER A 147 2.60 42.03 4.57
CA SER A 147 2.35 42.90 5.72
C SER A 147 1.85 42.06 6.88
N ASP A 148 2.57 42.17 7.99
CA ASP A 148 2.15 41.80 9.34
C ASP A 148 0.91 42.60 9.81
N ALA A 149 0.30 42.01 10.84
CA ALA A 149 -0.45 42.61 11.96
C ALA A 149 -1.90 43.11 11.76
N ASP A 150 -2.75 42.58 12.66
CA ASP A 150 -4.03 43.07 13.17
C ASP A 150 -5.17 43.36 12.19
N ASP A 151 -6.12 42.42 12.10
CA ASP A 151 -7.54 42.68 11.83
C ASP A 151 -8.40 41.55 12.42
N GLU A 152 -8.48 41.52 13.75
CA GLU A 152 -9.13 40.46 14.54
C GLU A 152 -10.62 40.74 14.88
N ALA A 153 -11.29 41.62 14.11
CA ALA A 153 -12.66 42.06 14.46
C ALA A 153 -13.73 41.97 13.34
N ASP A 154 -13.39 41.58 12.11
CA ASP A 154 -14.36 41.66 10.98
C ASP A 154 -14.87 40.31 10.44
N TRP A 155 -14.57 39.20 11.13
CA TRP A 155 -14.99 37.86 10.70
C TRP A 155 -16.32 37.40 11.31
N GLU A 156 -16.73 37.92 12.47
CA GLU A 156 -17.97 37.50 13.16
C GLU A 156 -19.26 38.04 12.51
N ASP A 157 -19.21 39.19 11.83
CA ASP A 157 -20.34 39.72 11.04
C ASP A 157 -20.53 38.95 9.72
N PHE A 158 -19.42 38.49 9.13
CA PHE A 158 -19.43 37.65 7.92
C PHE A 158 -20.02 36.25 8.17
N PHE A 159 -19.68 35.60 9.29
CA PHE A 159 -20.20 34.27 9.63
C PHE A 159 -21.67 34.27 10.10
N SER A 160 -22.16 35.39 10.65
CA SER A 160 -23.56 35.54 11.04
C SER A 160 -24.51 35.64 9.85
N ARG A 161 -24.03 36.18 8.71
CA ARG A 161 -24.78 36.28 7.46
C ARG A 161 -24.83 34.99 6.64
N LEU A 162 -23.91 34.05 6.88
CA LEU A 162 -23.86 32.75 6.18
C LEU A 162 -24.66 31.63 6.86
N ALA A 163 -25.26 31.91 8.03
CA ALA A 163 -25.98 30.92 8.85
C ALA A 163 -27.34 30.50 8.28
N ASP A 164 -27.78 31.10 7.18
CA ASP A 164 -29.09 30.89 6.55
C ASP A 164 -29.00 30.13 5.22
N GLU A 165 -28.34 28.95 5.18
CA GLU A 165 -28.66 27.92 4.17
C GLU A 165 -28.14 26.49 4.45
N LYS A 166 -29.08 25.57 4.73
CA LYS A 166 -29.10 24.10 4.60
C LYS A 166 -28.12 23.20 5.41
N PRO A 167 -28.60 22.05 5.95
CA PRO A 167 -27.91 21.25 6.98
C PRO A 167 -26.72 20.39 6.51
N LYS A 168 -26.54 20.14 5.21
CA LYS A 168 -25.48 19.23 4.70
C LYS A 168 -24.07 19.83 4.68
N ARG A 169 -23.94 21.16 4.68
CA ARG A 169 -22.63 21.84 4.78
C ARG A 169 -22.10 21.93 6.21
N ARG A 170 -23.00 21.88 7.21
CA ARG A 170 -22.64 21.93 8.64
C ARG A 170 -21.88 20.68 9.08
N SER A 171 -22.22 19.47 8.58
CA SER A 171 -21.52 18.24 9.00
C SER A 171 -20.07 18.19 8.53
N ALA A 172 -19.80 18.50 7.26
CA ALA A 172 -18.44 18.54 6.71
C ALA A 172 -17.59 19.67 7.33
N PHE A 173 -18.21 20.81 7.65
CA PHE A 173 -17.55 21.90 8.37
C PHE A 173 -17.22 21.53 9.82
N LEU A 174 -18.13 20.86 10.52
CA LEU A 174 -17.91 20.36 11.88
C LEU A 174 -16.84 19.25 11.91
N GLU A 175 -16.79 18.38 10.91
CA GLU A 175 -15.73 17.37 10.75
C GLU A 175 -14.37 18.04 10.49
N GLY A 176 -14.31 19.06 9.62
CA GLY A 176 -13.08 19.84 9.39
C GLY A 176 -12.65 20.70 10.59
N ALA A 177 -13.60 21.16 11.42
CA ALA A 177 -13.31 21.87 12.67
C ALA A 177 -12.82 20.90 13.77
N ARG A 178 -13.41 19.70 13.85
CA ARG A 178 -12.96 18.62 14.75
C ARG A 178 -11.58 18.11 14.37
N LEU A 179 -11.32 17.90 13.07
CA LEU A 179 -10.01 17.52 12.53
C LEU A 179 -8.93 18.52 12.95
N ARG A 180 -9.19 19.82 12.78
CA ARG A 180 -8.28 20.90 13.18
C ARG A 180 -8.11 21.01 14.70
N SER A 181 -9.17 20.83 15.47
CA SER A 181 -9.11 20.80 16.94
C SER A 181 -8.29 19.62 17.45
N LEU A 182 -8.52 18.42 16.92
CA LEU A 182 -7.80 17.19 17.27
C LEU A 182 -6.32 17.32 16.95
N TYR A 183 -6.00 17.78 15.74
CA TYR A 183 -4.63 18.03 15.32
C TYR A 183 -3.94 19.06 16.22
N ARG A 184 -4.60 20.18 16.55
CA ARG A 184 -4.03 21.21 17.43
C ARG A 184 -3.81 20.71 18.87
N ASP A 185 -4.73 19.89 19.39
CA ASP A 185 -4.61 19.28 20.72
C ASP A 185 -3.43 18.30 20.77
N ILE A 186 -3.28 17.43 19.75
CA ILE A 186 -2.17 16.49 19.64
C ILE A 186 -0.85 17.23 19.47
N CYS A 187 -0.79 18.25 18.61
CA CYS A 187 0.40 19.05 18.41
C CYS A 187 0.85 19.76 19.69
N ARG A 188 -0.08 20.25 20.53
CA ARG A 188 0.25 20.86 21.83
C ARG A 188 0.76 19.83 22.85
N GLN A 189 0.25 18.60 22.82
CA GLN A 189 0.70 17.53 23.73
C GLN A 189 2.06 16.95 23.35
N LEU A 190 2.38 16.91 22.04
CA LEU A 190 3.58 16.28 21.50
C LEU A 190 4.67 17.28 21.06
N HIS A 191 4.46 18.59 21.25
CA HIS A 191 5.39 19.61 20.78
C HIS A 191 6.77 19.49 21.49
N PRO A 192 7.90 19.55 20.77
CA PRO A 192 9.23 19.44 21.37
C PRO A 192 9.59 20.54 22.40
N ASP A 193 8.80 21.63 22.49
CA ASP A 193 8.98 22.68 23.52
C ASP A 193 8.40 22.34 24.91
N THR A 194 7.70 21.21 25.10
CA THR A 194 7.17 20.83 26.43
C THR A 194 8.19 20.10 27.32
N GLY A 195 9.46 20.05 26.95
CA GLY A 195 10.57 19.70 27.86
C GLY A 195 10.63 18.24 28.34
N ALA A 196 9.89 17.32 27.70
CA ALA A 196 10.03 15.88 27.96
C ALA A 196 11.05 15.27 26.99
N ALA A 197 12.04 14.54 27.51
CA ALA A 197 13.09 13.88 26.73
C ALA A 197 12.50 13.09 25.54
N MET A 198 12.89 13.46 24.32
CA MET A 198 12.37 12.83 23.10
C MET A 198 12.79 11.37 23.01
N ASN A 199 11.83 10.46 23.14
CA ASN A 199 12.00 9.06 22.76
C ASN A 199 11.83 8.92 21.24
N GLU A 200 12.58 8.04 20.59
CA GLU A 200 12.46 7.70 19.14
C GLU A 200 10.99 7.51 18.70
N ARG A 201 10.19 6.93 19.60
CA ARG A 201 8.77 6.65 19.46
C ARG A 201 7.88 7.89 19.41
N THR A 202 8.21 8.94 20.16
CA THR A 202 7.49 10.23 20.11
C THR A 202 7.69 10.95 18.77
N LYS A 203 8.87 10.82 18.16
CA LYS A 203 9.14 11.33 16.81
C LYS A 203 8.36 10.56 15.74
N GLN A 204 8.22 9.24 15.90
CA GLN A 204 7.40 8.42 14.99
C GLN A 204 5.91 8.80 15.08
N LEU A 205 5.37 8.97 16.29
CA LEU A 205 3.99 9.44 16.49
C LEU A 205 3.78 10.84 15.92
N TRP A 206 4.75 11.74 16.05
CA TRP A 206 4.70 13.06 15.42
C TRP A 206 4.57 12.97 13.90
N ASN A 207 5.40 12.16 13.25
CA ASN A 207 5.36 11.98 11.80
C ASN A 207 4.04 11.35 11.33
N GLU A 208 3.53 10.36 12.06
CA GLU A 208 2.25 9.72 11.76
C GLU A 208 1.05 10.67 11.93
N VAL A 209 1.11 11.62 12.88
CA VAL A 209 0.08 12.66 13.07
C VAL A 209 0.06 13.65 11.92
N GLN A 210 1.24 14.07 11.44
CA GLN A 210 1.35 14.94 10.28
C GLN A 210 0.84 14.25 9.01
N GLU A 211 1.16 12.98 8.81
CA GLU A 211 0.68 12.17 7.68
C GLU A 211 -0.85 11.98 7.70
N ALA A 212 -1.41 11.67 8.88
CA ALA A 212 -2.86 11.50 9.05
C ALA A 212 -3.64 12.81 8.82
N TYR A 213 -3.07 13.95 9.22
CA TYR A 213 -3.64 15.27 8.95
C TYR A 213 -3.59 15.66 7.47
N GLY A 214 -2.47 15.39 6.80
CA GLY A 214 -2.33 15.59 5.35
C GLY A 214 -3.36 14.77 4.55
N ASN A 215 -3.65 13.56 5.00
CA ASN A 215 -4.64 12.67 4.38
C ASN A 215 -6.09 12.93 4.80
N LYS A 216 -6.35 13.92 5.68
CA LYS A 216 -7.67 14.25 6.26
C LYS A 216 -8.38 13.06 6.92
N ASP A 217 -7.61 12.12 7.47
CA ASP A 217 -8.13 10.90 8.09
C ASP A 217 -8.49 11.16 9.57
N LEU A 218 -9.75 11.54 9.80
CA LEU A 218 -10.29 11.87 11.12
C LEU A 218 -10.16 10.68 12.10
N GLU A 219 -10.45 9.46 11.63
CA GLU A 219 -10.37 8.25 12.46
C GLU A 219 -8.93 7.99 12.92
N ARG A 220 -7.95 8.21 12.04
CA ARG A 220 -6.53 8.03 12.34
C ARG A 220 -5.98 9.12 13.27
N LEU A 221 -6.47 10.34 13.20
CA LEU A 221 -6.12 11.40 14.16
C LEU A 221 -6.73 11.15 15.55
N GLU A 222 -7.94 10.62 15.64
CA GLU A 222 -8.56 10.24 16.92
C GLU A 222 -7.83 9.07 17.59
N THR A 223 -7.34 8.10 16.81
CA THR A 223 -6.54 6.98 17.33
C THR A 223 -5.15 7.42 17.75
N LEU A 224 -4.50 8.32 17.00
CA LEU A 224 -3.22 8.90 17.38
C LEU A 224 -3.34 9.74 18.65
N ARG A 225 -4.42 10.52 18.83
CA ARG A 225 -4.71 11.17 20.12
C ARG A 225 -4.86 10.17 21.26
N ALA A 226 -5.53 9.05 21.01
CA ALA A 226 -5.63 8.00 22.01
C ALA A 226 -4.27 7.34 22.31
N LEU A 227 -3.40 7.15 21.32
CA LEU A 227 -2.03 6.67 21.53
C LEU A 227 -1.17 7.67 22.31
N CYS A 228 -1.33 8.97 22.07
CA CYS A 228 -0.65 10.03 22.82
C CYS A 228 -1.11 10.08 24.29
N ASP A 229 -2.43 10.00 24.53
CA ASP A 229 -3.00 9.93 25.88
C ASP A 229 -2.59 8.62 26.62
N LEU A 230 -2.32 7.54 25.87
CA LEU A 230 -1.83 6.26 26.39
C LEU A 230 -0.34 6.32 26.80
N GLU A 231 0.52 6.97 26.00
CA GLU A 231 1.96 7.12 26.29
C GLU A 231 2.24 8.16 27.38
N ALA A 232 1.40 9.19 27.50
CA ALA A 232 1.47 10.18 28.59
C ALA A 232 1.05 9.62 29.97
N GLY A 233 0.81 8.31 30.10
CA GLY A 233 0.45 7.67 31.36
C GLY A 233 -0.98 7.97 31.86
N SER A 234 -1.82 8.60 31.04
CA SER A 234 -3.19 9.01 31.39
C SER A 234 -4.24 7.89 31.28
N LEU A 235 -3.81 6.63 31.29
CA LEU A 235 -4.66 5.49 31.67
C LEU A 235 -4.90 5.47 33.19
N GLY A 236 -5.23 6.63 33.76
CA GLY A 236 -5.80 6.70 35.09
C GLY A 236 -7.16 5.99 35.12
N LYS A 237 -7.69 5.81 36.33
CA LYS A 237 -9.00 5.20 36.61
C LYS A 237 -10.22 5.85 35.89
N SER A 238 -9.99 6.88 35.05
CA SER A 238 -10.98 7.71 34.38
C SER A 238 -11.20 7.42 32.88
N THR A 239 -10.47 6.47 32.26
CA THR A 239 -10.73 6.12 30.85
C THR A 239 -12.10 5.42 30.72
N SER A 240 -13.05 6.04 30.01
CA SER A 240 -14.38 5.46 29.82
C SER A 240 -14.32 4.14 29.05
N CYS A 241 -15.19 3.18 29.41
CA CYS A 241 -15.30 1.89 28.73
C CYS A 241 -15.53 2.01 27.21
N SER A 242 -16.22 3.05 26.73
CA SER A 242 -16.41 3.29 25.29
C SER A 242 -15.08 3.48 24.56
N ARG A 243 -14.20 4.32 25.11
CA ARG A 243 -12.87 4.59 24.53
C ARG A 243 -11.98 3.36 24.53
N LEU A 244 -12.03 2.55 25.60
CA LEU A 244 -11.31 1.26 25.65
C LEU A 244 -11.82 0.30 24.58
N LEU A 245 -13.13 0.26 24.32
CA LEU A 245 -13.72 -0.57 23.28
C LEU A 245 -13.30 -0.13 21.87
N ASP A 246 -13.25 1.17 21.60
CA ASP A 246 -12.86 1.67 20.29
C ASP A 246 -11.37 1.43 20.02
N LEU A 247 -10.51 1.58 21.02
CA LEU A 247 -9.11 1.16 20.96
C LEU A 247 -8.99 -0.35 20.67
N ILE A 248 -9.76 -1.20 21.37
CA ILE A 248 -9.77 -2.64 21.12
C ILE A 248 -10.17 -2.94 19.66
N LYS A 249 -11.22 -2.29 19.14
CA LYS A 249 -11.66 -2.48 17.76
C LYS A 249 -10.58 -2.07 16.76
N HIS A 250 -9.90 -0.95 17.02
CA HIS A 250 -8.81 -0.46 16.19
C HIS A 250 -7.64 -1.46 16.14
N PHE A 251 -7.12 -1.87 17.29
CA PHE A 251 -6.03 -2.85 17.32
C PHE A 251 -6.45 -4.21 16.75
N GLN A 252 -7.70 -4.63 16.93
CA GLN A 252 -8.22 -5.84 16.28
C GLN A 252 -8.29 -5.70 14.76
N LYS A 253 -8.64 -4.51 14.23
CA LYS A 253 -8.61 -4.24 12.78
C LYS A 253 -7.19 -4.34 12.24
N GLY A 254 -6.21 -3.70 12.89
CA GLY A 254 -4.79 -3.78 12.53
C GLY A 254 -4.24 -5.21 12.64
N LEU A 255 -4.61 -5.96 13.68
CA LEU A 255 -4.21 -7.36 13.83
C LEU A 255 -4.81 -8.24 12.74
N ARG A 256 -6.07 -8.02 12.35
CA ARG A 256 -6.70 -8.78 11.25
C ARG A 256 -6.01 -8.50 9.92
N SER A 257 -5.71 -7.24 9.61
CA SER A 257 -5.00 -6.90 8.37
C SER A 257 -3.62 -7.53 8.36
N LEU A 258 -2.86 -7.42 9.46
CA LEU A 258 -1.51 -7.97 9.53
C LEU A 258 -1.49 -9.50 9.49
N LYS A 259 -2.41 -10.18 10.18
CA LYS A 259 -2.58 -11.64 10.06
C LYS A 259 -2.98 -12.06 8.65
N SER A 260 -3.75 -11.24 7.94
CA SER A 260 -4.09 -11.52 6.53
C SER A 260 -2.86 -11.41 5.63
N LEU A 261 -1.98 -10.44 5.87
CA LEU A 261 -0.71 -10.29 5.16
C LEU A 261 0.23 -11.46 5.45
N LEU A 262 0.39 -11.84 6.73
CA LEU A 262 1.17 -13.03 7.11
C LEU A 262 0.62 -14.32 6.48
N LYS A 263 -0.70 -14.47 6.42
CA LYS A 263 -1.33 -15.62 5.75
C LYS A 263 -1.03 -15.62 4.25
N LYS A 264 -1.10 -14.46 3.59
CA LYS A 264 -0.74 -14.34 2.17
C LYS A 264 0.73 -14.68 1.94
N ALA A 265 1.64 -14.13 2.75
CA ALA A 265 3.05 -14.43 2.68
C ALA A 265 3.30 -15.94 2.85
N ARG A 266 2.75 -16.56 3.90
CA ARG A 266 2.91 -17.99 4.14
C ARG A 266 2.40 -18.89 3.01
N ASN A 267 1.34 -18.47 2.31
CA ASN A 267 0.72 -19.29 1.27
C ASN A 267 1.29 -19.06 -0.13
N ASN A 268 1.72 -17.83 -0.43
CA ASN A 268 2.07 -17.42 -1.78
C ASN A 268 3.56 -17.16 -1.96
N GLU A 269 4.28 -16.82 -0.88
CA GLU A 269 5.68 -16.45 -0.98
C GLU A 269 6.55 -17.69 -0.76
N PRO A 270 7.37 -18.08 -1.76
CA PRO A 270 8.16 -19.31 -1.68
C PRO A 270 9.24 -19.22 -0.60
N GLY A 271 9.66 -18.02 -0.19
CA GLY A 271 10.70 -17.82 0.83
C GLY A 271 10.21 -17.78 2.29
N TYR A 272 8.91 -17.95 2.56
CA TYR A 272 8.42 -17.86 3.94
C TYR A 272 8.98 -19.01 4.81
N GLY A 273 9.56 -18.67 5.96
CA GLY A 273 10.18 -19.64 6.86
C GLY A 273 11.50 -20.20 6.34
N PHE A 274 12.17 -19.54 5.38
CA PHE A 274 13.44 -19.99 4.79
C PHE A 274 14.51 -20.32 5.85
N SER A 275 14.54 -19.60 6.97
CA SER A 275 15.48 -19.87 8.07
C SER A 275 15.24 -21.21 8.76
N THR A 276 14.04 -21.78 8.64
CA THR A 276 13.65 -23.06 9.26
C THR A 276 13.76 -24.25 8.31
N TRP A 277 14.10 -24.01 7.04
CA TRP A 277 14.19 -25.06 6.03
C TRP A 277 15.39 -25.97 6.25
N ASP A 278 15.15 -27.28 6.12
CA ASP A 278 16.21 -28.27 6.05
C ASP A 278 16.94 -28.22 4.69
N ASN A 279 18.20 -28.69 4.67
CA ASN A 279 19.03 -28.75 3.48
C ASN A 279 18.39 -29.61 2.38
N ALA A 280 17.70 -30.70 2.73
CA ALA A 280 16.98 -31.52 1.76
C ALA A 280 15.82 -30.78 1.09
N HIS A 281 15.15 -29.88 1.82
CA HIS A 281 14.10 -29.05 1.24
C HIS A 281 14.69 -27.98 0.31
N LYS A 282 15.80 -27.33 0.74
CA LYS A 282 16.54 -26.35 -0.08
C LYS A 282 17.03 -26.95 -1.39
N THR A 283 17.57 -28.17 -1.39
CA THR A 283 18.04 -28.82 -2.61
C THR A 283 16.90 -29.16 -3.57
N ARG A 284 15.76 -29.62 -3.05
CA ARG A 284 14.57 -29.87 -3.87
C ARG A 284 14.05 -28.58 -4.51
N VAL A 285 13.83 -27.53 -3.71
CA VAL A 285 13.36 -26.22 -4.20
C VAL A 285 14.33 -25.65 -5.23
N LYS A 286 15.64 -25.77 -5.00
CA LYS A 286 16.67 -25.37 -5.98
C LYS A 286 16.50 -26.12 -7.30
N HIS A 287 16.37 -27.44 -7.25
CA HIS A 287 16.21 -28.25 -8.44
C HIS A 287 14.95 -27.86 -9.22
N ASP A 288 13.82 -27.68 -8.52
CA ASP A 288 12.55 -27.28 -9.12
C ASP A 288 12.67 -25.89 -9.80
N LEU A 289 13.22 -24.90 -9.09
CA LEU A 289 13.49 -23.56 -9.65
C LEU A 289 14.44 -23.58 -10.86
N GLN A 290 15.51 -24.37 -10.79
CA GLN A 290 16.44 -24.51 -11.91
C GLN A 290 15.79 -25.19 -13.11
N GLY A 291 14.86 -26.12 -12.88
CA GLY A 291 14.05 -26.74 -13.93
C GLY A 291 13.19 -25.70 -14.64
N GLU A 292 12.36 -24.96 -13.88
CA GLU A 292 11.47 -23.92 -14.42
C GLU A 292 12.24 -22.83 -15.19
N LEU A 293 13.38 -22.37 -14.66
CA LEU A 293 14.21 -21.37 -15.33
C LEU A 293 14.81 -21.91 -16.63
N LYS A 294 15.29 -23.16 -16.65
CA LYS A 294 15.83 -23.77 -17.88
C LYS A 294 14.75 -23.95 -18.94
N GLU A 295 13.57 -24.42 -18.55
CA GLU A 295 12.43 -24.53 -19.46
C GLU A 295 12.07 -23.17 -20.06
N GLY A 296 12.05 -22.10 -19.24
CA GLY A 296 11.83 -20.74 -19.72
C GLY A 296 12.89 -20.25 -20.71
N VAL A 297 14.18 -20.52 -20.42
CA VAL A 297 15.28 -20.19 -21.32
C VAL A 297 15.18 -20.95 -22.64
N GLU A 298 14.87 -22.25 -22.60
CA GLU A 298 14.70 -23.06 -23.81
C GLU A 298 13.51 -22.59 -24.65
N HIS A 299 12.40 -22.24 -24.01
CA HIS A 299 11.22 -21.68 -24.67
C HIS A 299 11.54 -20.36 -25.38
N LEU A 300 12.16 -19.40 -24.68
CA LEU A 300 12.56 -18.12 -25.29
C LEU A 300 13.59 -18.30 -26.41
N LYS A 301 14.54 -19.24 -26.28
CA LYS A 301 15.47 -19.57 -27.37
C LYS A 301 14.75 -20.10 -28.60
N PHE A 302 13.71 -20.91 -28.41
CA PHE A 302 12.89 -21.41 -29.51
C PHE A 302 12.14 -20.27 -30.19
N GLU A 303 11.45 -19.41 -29.44
CA GLU A 303 10.73 -18.25 -29.99
C GLU A 303 11.67 -17.25 -30.69
N LEU A 304 12.83 -16.98 -30.10
CA LEU A 304 13.87 -16.16 -30.72
C LEU A 304 14.35 -16.74 -32.05
N LYS A 305 14.48 -18.06 -32.15
CA LYS A 305 14.88 -18.73 -33.39
C LYS A 305 13.83 -18.53 -34.48
N GLU A 306 12.54 -18.60 -34.14
CA GLU A 306 11.44 -18.31 -35.06
C GLU A 306 11.43 -16.85 -35.51
N LEU A 307 11.52 -15.91 -34.57
CA LEU A 307 11.60 -14.48 -34.89
C LEU A 307 12.82 -14.16 -35.77
N ASN A 308 14.00 -14.71 -35.44
CA ASN A 308 15.20 -14.55 -36.25
C ASN A 308 15.02 -15.12 -37.67
N TYR A 309 14.30 -16.24 -37.81
CA TYR A 309 14.00 -16.80 -39.13
C TYR A 309 13.12 -15.85 -39.95
N ILE A 310 12.07 -15.30 -39.35
CA ILE A 310 11.17 -14.34 -39.99
C ILE A 310 11.95 -13.08 -40.41
N LEU A 311 12.71 -12.48 -39.50
CA LEU A 311 13.53 -11.30 -39.78
C LEU A 311 14.52 -11.57 -40.92
N LYS A 312 15.22 -12.70 -40.89
CA LYS A 312 16.17 -13.08 -41.93
C LYS A 312 15.52 -13.33 -43.28
N ASP A 313 14.30 -13.88 -43.30
CA ASP A 313 13.55 -14.08 -44.54
C ASP A 313 13.12 -12.73 -45.15
N LEU A 314 12.69 -11.78 -44.32
CA LEU A 314 12.38 -10.41 -44.74
C LEU A 314 13.63 -9.66 -45.27
N GLU A 315 14.80 -9.94 -44.70
CA GLU A 315 16.08 -9.38 -45.16
C GLU A 315 16.59 -10.01 -46.48
N ARG A 316 16.25 -11.27 -46.79
CA ARG A 316 16.65 -11.93 -48.04
C ARG A 316 15.98 -11.26 -49.24
N GLU A 317 16.77 -10.73 -50.18
CA GLU A 317 16.22 -10.18 -51.43
C GLU A 317 15.61 -11.31 -52.27
N PRO A 318 14.34 -11.20 -52.71
CA PRO A 318 13.84 -12.12 -53.72
C PRO A 318 14.61 -11.89 -55.02
N ALA A 319 15.00 -12.97 -55.70
CA ALA A 319 15.79 -12.92 -56.94
C ALA A 319 15.15 -12.06 -58.05
N SER A 320 13.83 -11.83 -57.99
CA SER A 320 13.07 -10.93 -58.86
C SER A 320 13.39 -9.44 -58.65
N TYR A 321 13.80 -9.04 -57.43
CA TYR A 321 14.14 -7.66 -57.11
C TYR A 321 15.58 -7.31 -57.53
N GLN A 322 16.52 -8.25 -57.35
CA GLN A 322 17.90 -8.10 -57.83
C GLN A 322 17.98 -7.97 -59.36
N SER A 323 17.16 -8.75 -60.07
CA SER A 323 17.08 -8.69 -61.54
C SER A 323 16.40 -7.41 -62.03
N SER A 324 15.37 -6.91 -61.34
CA SER A 324 14.72 -5.64 -61.65
C SER A 324 15.63 -4.43 -61.36
N ARG A 325 16.37 -4.44 -60.25
CA ARG A 325 17.32 -3.39 -59.87
C ARG A 325 18.57 -3.38 -60.75
N ARG A 326 19.04 -4.55 -61.21
CA ARG A 326 20.09 -4.67 -62.24
C ARG A 326 19.63 -4.13 -63.60
N ARG A 327 18.38 -4.39 -64.00
CA ARG A 327 17.80 -3.83 -65.23
C ARG A 327 17.59 -2.31 -65.12
N ALA A 328 17.15 -1.81 -63.97
CA ALA A 328 16.98 -0.36 -63.72
C ALA A 328 18.33 0.38 -63.74
N ARG A 329 19.37 -0.14 -63.09
CA ARG A 329 20.74 0.43 -63.15
C ARG A 329 21.39 0.34 -64.53
N ALA A 330 21.01 -0.65 -65.35
CA ALA A 330 21.47 -0.75 -66.74
C ALA A 330 20.72 0.19 -67.71
N ALA A 331 19.63 0.82 -67.25
CA ALA A 331 18.78 1.72 -68.03
C ALA A 331 18.99 3.21 -67.68
N GLU A 332 19.90 3.53 -66.75
CA GLU A 332 20.31 4.92 -66.49
C GLU A 332 21.24 5.38 -67.64
N PRO A 333 20.84 6.38 -68.46
CA PRO A 333 21.71 6.92 -69.50
C PRO A 333 22.80 7.81 -68.88
N TRP A 334 24.01 7.67 -69.43
CA TRP A 334 25.21 8.43 -69.07
C TRP A 334 25.07 9.93 -69.37
#